data_AF-A0A1H5J8U5-F1
#
_entry.id   AF-A0A1H5J8U5-F1
#
_cell.length_a   1.000
_cell.length_b   1.000
_cell.length_c   1.000
_cell.angle_alpha   90.00
_cell.angle_beta   90.00
_cell.angle_gamma   90.00
#
_symmetry.space_group_name_H-M   'P 1'
#
loop_
_entity.id
_entity.type
_entity.pdbx_description
1 polymer ?
#
loop_
_entity_poly.entity_id
_entity_poly.type
_entity_poly.pdbx_seq_one_letter_code
_entity_poly.pdbx_strand_id
1 'polypeptide(L)'
;MTTRSLAQPDRCARKWCEEAGEHEVHRQYLTAFRTTEGRSIGVNVVQVGDQPQAVELTMLPRRGRDLSIVFQVANAEAIARGMRAGARRAGQ
;
A
#
# COMPACT_ATOMS: atom_id res chain seq x y z
N MET A 1 -0.58 -23.76 9.30
CA MET A 1 -0.09 -22.46 8.78
C MET A 1 -1.04 -21.39 9.24
N THR A 2 -0.63 -20.59 10.23
CA THR A 2 -1.43 -19.51 10.79
C THR A 2 -1.40 -18.33 9.82
N THR A 3 -2.55 -17.98 9.25
CA THR A 3 -2.74 -16.77 8.44
C THR A 3 -2.45 -15.56 9.33
N ARG A 4 -1.23 -15.02 9.28
CA ARG A 4 -0.87 -13.81 10.01
C ARG A 4 -1.52 -12.63 9.31
N SER A 5 -2.33 -11.90 10.07
CA SER A 5 -3.13 -10.80 9.54
C SER A 5 -2.23 -9.62 9.15
N LEU A 6 -2.33 -9.20 7.89
CA LEU A 6 -1.76 -7.93 7.40
C LEU A 6 -2.37 -6.69 8.09
N ALA A 7 -3.38 -6.88 8.94
CA ALA A 7 -3.96 -5.86 9.80
C ALA A 7 -3.25 -5.70 11.15
N GLN A 8 -2.12 -6.38 11.38
CA GLN A 8 -1.33 -6.12 12.58
C GLN A 8 -0.84 -4.66 12.59
N PRO A 9 -0.87 -4.00 13.77
CA PRO A 9 -0.41 -2.62 13.89
C PRO A 9 1.06 -2.53 13.54
N ASP A 10 1.40 -1.52 12.74
CA ASP A 10 2.76 -1.25 12.30
C ASP A 10 3.68 -1.04 13.47
N ARG A 11 4.65 -1.95 13.62
CA ARG A 11 5.81 -1.73 14.49
C ARG A 11 6.91 -0.90 13.84
N CYS A 12 6.72 -0.53 12.57
CA CYS A 12 7.62 0.40 11.91
C CYS A 12 7.27 1.83 12.36
N ALA A 13 8.22 2.53 12.97
CA ALA A 13 8.03 3.93 13.38
C ALA A 13 7.79 4.87 12.17
N ARG A 14 8.16 4.44 10.96
CA ARG A 14 7.93 5.18 9.72
C ARG A 14 6.79 4.53 8.95
N LYS A 15 5.87 5.37 8.46
CA LYS A 15 4.75 4.92 7.59
C LYS A 15 5.26 4.27 6.30
N TRP A 16 6.41 4.74 5.81
CA TRP A 16 7.10 4.26 4.63
C TRP A 16 8.51 3.87 5.08
N CYS A 17 8.84 2.59 4.96
CA CYS A 17 10.12 2.05 5.39
C CYS A 17 10.97 1.82 4.14
N GLU A 18 12.08 2.56 4.02
CA GLU A 18 13.11 2.27 3.01
C GLU A 18 14.14 1.26 3.55
N GLU A 19 14.09 0.96 4.85
CA GLU A 19 15.03 0.08 5.53
C GLU A 19 14.48 -1.35 5.66
N ALA A 20 15.31 -2.35 5.34
CA ALA A 20 15.17 -3.67 5.94
C ALA A 20 15.62 -3.56 7.41
N GLY A 21 14.81 -4.03 8.35
CA GLY A 21 15.00 -3.86 9.81
C GLY A 21 14.38 -5.02 10.59
N GLU A 22 14.43 -5.01 11.92
CA GLU A 22 14.00 -6.17 12.75
C GLU A 22 12.47 -6.33 12.93
N HIS A 23 11.65 -5.69 12.09
CA HIS A 23 10.20 -5.78 12.21
C HIS A 23 9.65 -6.91 11.35
N GLU A 24 8.60 -7.58 11.82
CA GLU A 24 8.05 -8.74 11.10
C GLU A 24 7.37 -8.38 9.76
N VAL A 25 6.82 -7.16 9.67
CA VAL A 25 6.12 -6.66 8.47
C VAL A 25 6.85 -5.42 7.96
N HIS A 26 7.30 -5.47 6.70
CA HIS A 26 7.92 -4.34 6.00
C HIS A 26 6.93 -3.69 5.04
N ARG A 27 6.91 -2.35 5.01
CA ARG A 27 6.25 -1.55 3.96
C ARG A 27 7.32 -0.86 3.14
N GLN A 28 7.80 -1.55 2.13
CA GLN A 28 8.80 -1.02 1.22
C GLN A 28 8.14 0.04 0.33
N TYR A 29 8.58 1.28 0.49
CA TYR A 29 8.15 2.38 -0.37
C TYR A 29 8.60 2.17 -1.81
N LEU A 30 7.67 2.30 -2.76
CA LEU A 30 7.98 2.24 -4.19
C LEU A 30 7.94 3.62 -4.84
N THR A 31 6.84 4.35 -4.62
CA THR A 31 6.59 5.64 -5.27
C THR A 31 5.44 6.38 -4.59
N ALA A 32 5.27 7.66 -4.92
CA ALA A 32 4.12 8.45 -4.51
C ALA A 32 3.65 9.37 -5.63
N PHE A 33 2.35 9.62 -5.65
CA PHE A 33 1.71 10.55 -6.58
C PHE A 33 1.03 11.67 -5.79
N ARG A 34 0.99 12.87 -6.37
CA ARG A 34 0.20 13.98 -5.83
C ARG A 34 -1.14 14.06 -6.55
N THR A 35 -2.22 14.22 -5.78
CA THR A 35 -3.52 14.57 -6.34
C THR A 35 -3.57 16.06 -6.67
N THR A 36 -4.52 16.46 -7.52
CA THR A 36 -4.79 17.88 -7.84
C THR A 36 -5.17 18.69 -6.60
N GLU A 37 -5.76 18.03 -5.60
CA GLU A 37 -6.12 18.60 -4.29
C GLU A 37 -4.92 18.72 -3.33
N GLY A 38 -3.73 18.32 -3.77
CA GLY A 38 -2.49 18.38 -2.99
C GLY A 38 -2.38 17.34 -1.89
N ARG A 39 -3.06 16.19 -2.04
CA ARG A 39 -2.86 15.00 -1.20
C ARG A 39 -1.73 14.15 -1.78
N SER A 40 -1.02 13.41 -0.94
CA SER A 40 -0.01 12.44 -1.40
C SER A 40 -0.59 11.03 -1.28
N ILE A 41 -0.43 10.22 -2.32
CA ILE A 41 -0.78 8.79 -2.31
C ILE A 41 0.52 8.02 -2.50
N GLY A 42 0.99 7.36 -1.44
CA GLY A 42 2.14 6.47 -1.47
C GLY A 42 1.73 5.06 -1.90
N VAL A 43 2.65 4.38 -2.58
CA VAL A 43 2.54 2.97 -2.96
C VAL A 43 3.63 2.20 -2.24
N ASN A 44 3.24 1.19 -1.48
CA ASN A 44 4.16 0.34 -0.73
C ASN A 44 3.96 -1.13 -1.11
N VAL A 45 5.04 -1.92 -1.10
CA VAL A 45 4.96 -3.37 -1.04
C VAL A 45 4.95 -3.78 0.43
N VAL A 46 3.94 -4.54 0.84
CA VAL A 46 3.87 -5.14 2.16
C VAL A 46 4.51 -6.52 2.09
N GLN A 47 5.52 -6.75 2.91
CA GLN A 47 6.29 -7.99 2.98
C GLN A 47 6.27 -8.55 4.40
N VAL A 48 6.32 -9.87 4.52
CA VAL A 48 6.62 -10.56 5.78
C VAL A 48 7.94 -11.28 5.59
N GLY A 49 8.98 -10.86 6.33
CA GLY A 49 10.37 -11.14 5.93
C GLY A 49 10.65 -10.62 4.51
N ASP A 50 11.26 -11.44 3.66
CA ASP A 50 11.63 -11.06 2.28
C ASP A 50 10.54 -11.36 1.23
N GLN A 51 9.35 -11.82 1.64
CA GLN A 51 8.31 -12.23 0.70
C GLN A 51 7.22 -11.17 0.53
N PRO A 52 7.01 -10.63 -0.70
CA PRO A 52 5.87 -9.77 -1.02
C PRO A 52 4.53 -10.46 -0.82
N GLN A 53 3.65 -9.85 -0.02
CA GLN A 53 2.32 -10.36 0.30
C GLN A 53 1.20 -9.46 -0.23
N ALA A 54 1.43 -8.15 -0.29
CA ALA A 54 0.44 -7.19 -0.76
C ALA A 54 1.09 -5.92 -1.32
N VAL A 55 0.28 -5.13 -2.02
CA VAL A 55 0.56 -3.73 -2.32
C VAL A 55 -0.38 -2.88 -1.47
N GLU A 56 0.14 -1.88 -0.76
CA GLU A 56 -0.65 -0.92 -0.01
C GLU A 56 -0.63 0.44 -0.71
N LEU A 57 -1.80 1.06 -0.86
CA LEU A 57 -1.94 2.47 -1.19
C LEU A 57 -2.25 3.25 0.08
N THR A 58 -1.37 4.19 0.45
CA THR A 58 -1.53 5.05 1.62
C THR A 58 -1.80 6.48 1.16
N MET A 59 -3.00 6.99 1.42
CA MET A 59 -3.32 8.39 1.23
C MET A 59 -2.96 9.18 2.49
N LEU A 60 -2.08 10.17 2.33
CA LEU A 60 -1.71 11.15 3.33
C LEU A 60 -2.48 12.46 3.05
N PRO A 61 -3.59 12.73 3.75
CA PRO A 61 -4.29 13.99 3.58
C PRO A 61 -3.51 15.13 4.24
N ARG A 62 -3.76 16.37 3.78
CA ARG A 62 -3.19 17.59 4.41
C ARG A 62 -3.61 17.78 5.87
N ARG A 63 -4.81 17.30 6.23
CA ARG A 63 -5.40 17.31 7.57
C ARG A 63 -6.22 16.05 7.76
N GLY A 64 -6.22 15.50 8.98
CA GLY A 64 -7.01 14.31 9.32
C GLY A 64 -6.18 13.03 9.37
N ARG A 65 -6.88 11.89 9.34
CA ARG A 65 -6.27 10.55 9.43
C ARG A 65 -5.93 10.01 8.05
N ASP A 66 -4.81 9.30 7.98
CA ASP A 66 -4.42 8.54 6.80
C ASP A 66 -5.48 7.50 6.44
N LEU A 67 -5.57 7.21 5.14
CA LEU A 67 -6.38 6.13 4.61
C LEU A 67 -5.47 5.15 3.88
N SER A 68 -5.48 3.88 4.29
CA SER A 68 -4.74 2.82 3.62
C SER A 68 -5.70 1.81 2.97
N ILE A 69 -5.38 1.41 1.75
CA ILE A 69 -6.06 0.31 1.04
C ILE A 69 -5.01 -0.75 0.73
N VAL A 70 -5.25 -1.99 1.17
CA VAL A 70 -4.33 -3.11 0.98
C VAL A 70 -4.86 -4.06 -0.10
N PHE A 71 -4.02 -4.31 -1.09
CA PHE A 71 -4.25 -5.19 -2.22
C PHE A 71 -3.42 -6.46 -2.06
N GLN A 72 -4.04 -7.54 -1.61
CA GLN A 72 -3.35 -8.82 -1.49
C GLN A 72 -2.91 -9.34 -2.87
N VAL A 73 -1.73 -9.96 -2.93
CA VAL A 73 -1.17 -10.52 -4.17
C VAL A 73 -2.11 -11.55 -4.79
N ALA A 74 -2.83 -12.32 -3.98
CA ALA A 74 -3.85 -13.27 -4.44
C ALA A 74 -4.96 -12.61 -5.30
N ASN A 75 -5.21 -11.31 -5.09
CA ASN A 75 -6.21 -10.53 -5.81
C ASN A 75 -5.59 -9.60 -6.88
N ALA A 76 -4.26 -9.62 -7.05
CA ALA A 76 -3.53 -8.62 -7.85
C ALA A 76 -4.06 -8.52 -9.28
N GLU A 77 -4.35 -9.64 -9.92
CA GLU A 77 -4.90 -9.61 -11.29
C GLU A 77 -6.29 -9.00 -11.35
N ALA A 78 -7.18 -9.35 -10.41
CA ALA A 78 -8.55 -8.83 -10.38
C ALA A 78 -8.54 -7.31 -10.13
N ILE A 79 -7.67 -6.86 -9.23
CA ILE A 79 -7.45 -5.44 -8.92
C ILE A 79 -6.85 -4.73 -10.13
N ALA A 80 -5.85 -5.30 -10.79
CA ALA A 80 -5.27 -4.74 -12.02
C ALA A 80 -6.32 -4.59 -13.13
N ARG A 81 -7.20 -5.59 -13.30
CA ARG A 81 -8.33 -5.52 -14.23
C ARG A 81 -9.30 -4.39 -13.85
N GLY A 82 -9.66 -4.28 -12.58
CA GLY A 82 -10.51 -3.21 -12.06
C GLY A 82 -9.92 -1.81 -12.27
N MET A 83 -8.64 -1.62 -11.94
CA MET A 83 -7.94 -0.35 -12.13
C MET A 83 -7.86 0.05 -13.61
N ARG A 84 -7.51 -0.89 -14.50
CA ARG A 84 -7.52 -0.62 -15.96
C ARG A 84 -8.91 -0.26 -16.46
N ALA A 85 -9.96 -0.91 -15.96
CA ALA A 85 -11.34 -0.58 -16.33
C ALA A 85 -11.75 0.81 -15.83
N GLY A 86 -11.38 1.18 -14.60
CA GLY A 86 -11.59 2.51 -14.03
C GLY A 86 -10.87 3.60 -14.82
N ALA A 87 -9.58 3.40 -15.13
CA ALA A 87 -8.78 4.33 -15.91
C ALA A 87 -9.38 4.59 -17.31
N ARG A 88 -9.87 3.53 -17.98
CA ARG A 88 -10.57 3.68 -19.27
C ARG A 88 -11.85 4.51 -19.18
N ARG A 89 -12.57 4.46 -18.05
CA ARG A 89 -13.78 5.26 -17.82
C ARG A 89 -13.46 6.71 -17.46
N ALA A 90 -12.36 6.95 -16.74
CA ALA A 90 -11.96 8.30 -16.34
C ALA A 90 -11.32 9.12 -17.48
N GLY A 91 -10.82 8.46 -18.52
CA GLY A 91 -10.33 9.11 -19.75
C GLY A 91 -11.40 9.36 -20.81
N GLN A 92 -12.68 9.12 -20.49
CA GLN A 92 -13.86 9.51 -21.27
C GLN A 92 -14.44 10.79 -20.67
#